data_AF-A0A514WUS9-F1
#
_entry.id   AF-A0A514WUS9-F1
#
_cell.length_a   1.000
_cell.length_b   1.000
_cell.length_c   1.000
_cell.angle_alpha   90.00
_cell.angle_beta   90.00
_cell.angle_gamma   90.00
#
_symmetry.space_group_name_H-M   'P 1'
#
loop_
_entity.id
_entity.type
_entity.pdbx_description
1 polymer ?
#
loop_
_entity_poly.entity_id
_entity_poly.type
_entity_poly.pdbx_seq_one_letter_code
_entity_poly.pdbx_strand_id
1 'polypeptide(L)'
;MRRHWMQGILSSAVLVAGVAHAQAPITYQEYGYTPLAAADAQPAFEGIGKITDVTRKTGGALYQLDLSKPLPLSSLKAKAKLGKAKILSVNLVTDKSERIPVKALTNVVLADADANPVVSENISVQSNIVAIEIQAEAMGGSANIDIIAVSSKEIPQLALHEEFSCSKKFDALLKEKLDVVQTWAARAEQSAPGSWQEKYASKEFSKYVADFVTTLKADKSAVASTDYTLTLLNFFTERQNASRADSAADIGYKTMATETFEVFLASFQAEQTCRVVTSDALITIALDFQKRQEANKPDSRARKMYEMMITKIGKLIPNQYRKELATKNLSFRQADNEGYKNYKLFNTSKPESFLKPTYQEMSSNAYALAEQALAREVKALDNEQTYQLIVEYQAKYNDAANYPQDVMMRYLTVLSEHSYFLNSQQK
;
A
#
# COMPACT_ATOMS: atom_id res chain seq x y z
N MET A 1 -33.24 34.98 71.90
CA MET A 1 -31.88 34.61 71.44
C MET A 1 -31.02 35.88 71.56
N ARG A 2 -30.22 36.03 72.63
CA ARG A 2 -28.72 36.03 72.63
C ARG A 2 -28.09 36.75 71.42
N ARG A 3 -27.12 37.66 71.50
CA ARG A 3 -26.36 38.41 72.54
C ARG A 3 -25.47 39.43 71.78
N HIS A 4 -25.17 40.59 72.39
CA HIS A 4 -23.92 41.39 72.50
C HIS A 4 -22.76 41.23 71.47
N TRP A 5 -21.81 42.15 71.23
CA TRP A 5 -21.46 43.57 71.49
C TRP A 5 -20.05 43.75 70.86
N MET A 6 -19.73 44.98 70.43
CA MET A 6 -18.44 45.73 70.52
C MET A 6 -17.03 45.12 70.29
N GLN A 7 -16.26 45.89 69.50
CA GLN A 7 -14.92 46.50 69.73
C GLN A 7 -13.58 45.72 69.63
N GLY A 8 -12.58 46.46 69.12
CA GLY A 8 -11.13 46.32 69.39
C GLY A 8 -10.27 46.41 68.11
N ILE A 9 -9.71 47.55 67.65
CA ILE A 9 -8.62 48.42 68.17
C ILE A 9 -7.18 47.92 67.86
N LEU A 10 -6.46 48.77 67.08
CA LEU A 10 -5.00 49.08 66.99
C LEU A 10 -4.01 47.95 66.61
N SER A 11 -3.01 48.20 65.75
CA SER A 11 -1.83 49.00 66.11
C SER A 11 -0.94 49.41 64.93
N SER A 12 -0.28 50.54 65.15
CA SER A 12 0.60 51.35 64.30
C SER A 12 2.05 50.84 64.15
N ALA A 13 2.76 51.29 63.10
CA ALA A 13 4.17 51.75 63.11
C ALA A 13 4.49 52.34 61.72
N VAL A 14 4.72 53.64 61.48
CA VAL A 14 5.74 54.60 61.95
C VAL A 14 7.07 54.50 61.18
N LEU A 15 7.29 55.54 60.34
CA LEU A 15 8.52 56.28 59.97
C LEU A 15 9.70 55.47 59.35
N VAL A 16 10.51 55.98 58.41
CA VAL A 16 11.34 57.19 58.49
C VAL A 16 11.85 57.58 57.09
N ALA A 17 11.78 58.88 56.83
CA ALA A 17 12.63 59.78 56.04
C ALA A 17 13.56 59.24 54.93
N GLY A 18 13.41 59.85 53.75
CA GLY A 18 14.53 60.04 52.83
C GLY A 18 15.43 61.21 53.26
N VAL A 19 16.70 61.15 52.86
CA VAL A 19 17.52 62.32 52.53
C VAL A 19 18.42 61.96 51.35
N ALA A 20 18.41 62.84 50.35
CA ALA A 20 19.10 62.75 49.08
C ALA A 20 20.63 62.66 49.21
N HIS A 21 21.25 61.91 48.30
CA HIS A 21 22.66 62.08 47.90
C HIS A 21 22.73 62.02 46.36
N ALA A 22 23.04 63.16 45.74
CA ALA A 22 23.37 63.24 44.34
C ALA A 22 24.82 62.77 44.14
N GLN A 23 25.06 61.73 43.33
CA GLN A 23 26.39 61.40 42.81
C GLN A 23 26.28 60.89 41.36
N ALA A 24 27.23 61.37 40.55
CA ALA A 24 27.37 61.22 39.10
C ALA A 24 27.45 59.77 38.59
N PRO A 25 27.17 59.51 37.30
CA PRO A 25 27.21 58.16 36.74
C PRO A 25 28.64 57.61 36.71
N ILE A 26 28.81 56.43 37.31
CA ILE A 26 30.04 55.64 37.20
C ILE A 26 29.75 54.49 36.25
N THR A 27 30.40 54.54 35.08
CA THR A 27 30.56 53.43 34.13
C THR A 27 31.21 52.23 34.82
N TYR A 28 30.56 51.07 34.76
CA TYR A 28 31.19 49.78 34.96
C TYR A 28 31.09 48.97 33.66
N GLN A 29 32.24 48.46 33.22
CA GLN A 29 32.36 47.59 32.05
C GLN A 29 31.56 46.31 32.26
N GLU A 30 30.57 46.10 31.41
CA GLU A 30 29.82 44.85 31.35
C GLU A 30 30.65 43.83 30.56
N TYR A 31 30.91 42.69 31.17
CA TYR A 31 31.60 41.56 30.53
C TYR A 31 30.82 41.15 29.29
N GLY A 32 31.42 41.41 28.12
CA GLY A 32 30.84 41.08 26.83
C GLY A 32 30.66 39.58 26.66
N TYR A 33 29.43 39.10 26.86
CA TYR A 33 28.92 37.98 26.10
C TYR A 33 28.53 38.52 24.72
N THR A 34 29.46 38.47 23.77
CA THR A 34 29.08 38.44 22.35
C THR A 34 28.19 37.21 22.17
N PRO A 35 26.92 37.36 21.75
CA PRO A 35 26.16 36.19 21.31
C PRO A 35 26.95 35.55 20.16
N LEU A 36 27.23 34.26 20.27
CA LEU A 36 27.68 33.47 19.14
C LEU A 36 26.73 33.77 17.99
N ALA A 37 27.27 34.36 16.93
CA ALA A 37 26.56 34.58 15.69
C ALA A 37 25.84 33.28 15.33
N ALA A 38 24.52 33.37 15.15
CA ALA A 38 23.76 32.33 14.50
C ALA A 38 24.53 31.96 13.23
N ALA A 39 25.02 30.72 13.17
CA ALA A 39 25.65 30.20 11.97
C ALA A 39 24.72 30.52 10.80
N ASP A 40 25.26 31.18 9.76
CA ASP A 40 24.54 31.55 8.55
C ASP A 40 23.71 30.36 8.06
N ALA A 41 22.42 30.35 8.40
CA ALA A 41 21.47 29.42 7.82
C ALA A 41 21.31 29.86 6.37
N GLN A 42 22.11 29.28 5.49
CA GLN A 42 21.93 29.37 4.04
C GLN A 42 20.42 29.23 3.75
N PRO A 43 19.82 30.14 2.97
CA PRO A 43 18.39 30.08 2.68
C PRO A 43 18.08 28.73 2.05
N ALA A 44 17.11 28.01 2.62
CA ALA A 44 16.72 26.71 2.11
C ALA A 44 16.18 26.85 0.68
N PHE A 45 16.69 26.03 -0.24
CA PHE A 45 16.27 26.05 -1.63
C PHE A 45 15.01 25.21 -1.82
N GLU A 46 13.97 25.79 -2.40
CA GLU A 46 12.69 25.11 -2.63
C GLU A 46 12.44 24.86 -4.11
N GLY A 47 12.02 23.64 -4.42
CA GLY A 47 11.69 23.18 -5.76
C GLY A 47 10.29 22.58 -5.80
N ILE A 48 9.48 22.90 -6.82
CA ILE A 48 8.07 22.49 -6.88
C ILE A 48 7.87 21.49 -8.02
N GLY A 49 7.44 20.28 -7.68
CA GLY A 49 6.92 19.29 -8.61
C GLY A 49 5.39 19.31 -8.60
N LYS A 50 4.80 19.25 -9.80
CA LYS A 50 3.34 19.35 -9.97
C LYS A 50 2.78 18.00 -10.40
N ILE A 51 1.77 17.52 -9.68
CA ILE A 51 0.96 16.37 -10.09
C ILE A 51 -0.39 16.91 -10.52
N THR A 52 -0.63 16.90 -11.83
CA THR A 52 -1.90 17.29 -12.43
C THR A 52 -2.77 16.07 -12.67
N ASP A 53 -4.05 16.14 -12.30
CA ASP A 53 -5.05 15.08 -12.50
C ASP A 53 -4.84 13.83 -11.61
N VAL A 54 -4.87 14.04 -10.30
CA VAL A 54 -4.90 12.95 -9.32
C VAL A 54 -6.20 12.16 -9.48
N THR A 55 -6.08 10.85 -9.70
CA THR A 55 -7.23 9.97 -9.99
C THR A 55 -8.06 9.63 -8.74
N ARG A 56 -9.36 9.37 -8.91
CA ARG A 56 -10.28 8.94 -7.84
C ARG A 56 -10.17 7.46 -7.48
N LYS A 57 -9.14 6.76 -7.96
CA LYS A 57 -9.09 5.30 -7.82
C LYS A 57 -8.76 4.93 -6.37
N THR A 58 -9.60 4.06 -5.79
CA THR A 58 -9.44 3.54 -4.42
C THR A 58 -8.05 2.92 -4.24
N GLY A 59 -7.35 3.36 -3.20
CA GLY A 59 -5.96 2.94 -2.93
C GLY A 59 -4.91 3.81 -3.64
N GLY A 60 -5.33 4.85 -4.35
CA GLY A 60 -4.45 5.80 -5.03
C GLY A 60 -3.76 5.29 -6.29
N ALA A 61 -3.25 6.25 -7.06
CA ALA A 61 -2.24 5.99 -8.07
C ALA A 61 -0.88 6.45 -7.53
N LEU A 62 0.18 5.75 -7.92
CA LEU A 62 1.54 6.21 -7.65
C LEU A 62 1.97 7.21 -8.71
N TYR A 63 2.58 8.30 -8.26
CA TYR A 63 3.21 9.32 -9.09
C TYR A 63 4.68 9.38 -8.70
N GLN A 64 5.59 9.52 -9.67
CA GLN A 64 7.01 9.70 -9.40
C GLN A 64 7.45 11.07 -9.90
N LEU A 65 8.04 11.86 -9.01
CA LEU A 65 8.71 13.11 -9.35
C LEU A 65 10.22 12.87 -9.34
N ASP A 66 10.82 12.89 -10.52
CA ASP A 66 12.27 12.74 -10.66
C ASP A 66 12.97 14.06 -10.40
N LEU A 67 14.09 13.97 -9.70
CA LEU A 67 15.01 15.09 -9.56
C LEU A 67 15.94 15.07 -10.77
N SER A 68 16.10 16.22 -11.43
CA SER A 68 17.02 16.36 -12.57
C SER A 68 18.48 16.00 -12.22
N LYS A 69 18.82 16.06 -10.93
CA LYS A 69 20.12 15.71 -10.37
C LYS A 69 19.92 15.12 -8.96
N PRO A 70 20.64 14.04 -8.59
CA PRO A 70 20.57 13.47 -7.26
C PRO A 70 21.02 14.48 -6.20
N LEU A 71 20.21 14.71 -5.16
CA LEU A 71 20.54 15.69 -4.12
C LEU A 71 19.90 15.33 -2.76
N PRO A 72 20.54 15.68 -1.63
CA PRO A 72 19.97 15.47 -0.31
C PRO A 72 18.83 16.47 -0.06
N LEU A 73 17.73 15.97 0.46
CA LEU A 73 16.55 16.75 0.82
C LEU A 73 16.50 16.96 2.34
N SER A 74 16.17 18.17 2.77
CA SER A 74 16.00 18.52 4.18
C SER A 74 14.55 18.38 4.65
N SER A 75 13.57 18.62 3.77
CA SER A 75 12.15 18.41 4.05
C SER A 75 11.33 18.35 2.76
N LEU A 76 10.11 17.83 2.87
CA LEU A 76 9.07 17.87 1.85
C LEU A 76 7.87 18.64 2.36
N LYS A 77 7.19 19.35 1.47
CA LYS A 77 5.88 19.95 1.75
C LYS A 77 4.89 19.50 0.69
N ALA A 78 3.65 19.28 1.08
CA ALA A 78 2.59 18.89 0.16
C ALA A 78 1.40 19.84 0.30
N LYS A 79 0.85 20.29 -0.83
CA LYS A 79 -0.31 21.17 -0.87
C LYS A 79 -1.26 20.78 -1.99
N ALA A 80 -2.56 20.77 -1.70
CA ALA A 80 -3.57 20.69 -2.75
C ALA A 80 -3.71 22.07 -3.41
N LYS A 81 -3.64 22.09 -4.74
CA LYS A 81 -3.85 23.30 -5.55
C LYS A 81 -5.25 23.39 -6.15
N LEU A 82 -5.89 22.23 -6.29
CA LEU A 82 -7.24 22.12 -6.78
C LEU A 82 -7.87 20.88 -6.13
N GLY A 83 -9.09 21.03 -5.63
CA GLY A 83 -9.86 19.92 -5.09
C GLY A 83 -9.34 19.37 -3.76
N LYS A 84 -9.68 18.11 -3.48
CA LYS A 84 -9.26 17.38 -2.29
C LYS A 84 -8.55 16.10 -2.69
N ALA A 85 -7.40 15.82 -2.10
CA ALA A 85 -6.65 14.60 -2.32
C ALA A 85 -6.18 14.00 -1.01
N LYS A 86 -6.17 12.67 -0.93
CA LYS A 86 -5.55 11.92 0.16
C LYS A 86 -4.24 11.36 -0.32
N ILE A 87 -3.15 11.71 0.35
CA ILE A 87 -1.86 11.05 0.20
C ILE A 87 -1.87 9.81 1.08
N LEU A 88 -1.73 8.64 0.47
CA LEU A 88 -1.66 7.37 1.18
C LEU A 88 -0.23 7.11 1.67
N SER A 89 0.77 7.34 0.83
CA SER A 89 2.18 7.15 1.16
C SER A 89 3.10 8.09 0.36
N VAL A 90 4.27 8.40 0.93
CA VAL A 90 5.35 9.14 0.25
C VAL A 90 6.67 8.44 0.56
N ASN A 91 7.44 8.11 -0.46
CA ASN A 91 8.78 7.53 -0.33
C ASN A 91 9.79 8.38 -1.10
N LEU A 92 10.97 8.56 -0.51
CA LEU A 92 12.15 9.07 -1.20
C LEU A 92 12.91 7.89 -1.77
N VAL A 93 13.33 7.98 -3.03
CA VAL A 93 14.16 6.99 -3.69
C VAL A 93 15.60 7.50 -3.73
N THR A 94 16.54 6.74 -3.18
CA THR A 94 17.96 7.11 -3.19
C THR A 94 18.64 6.73 -4.50
N ASP A 95 19.86 7.25 -4.71
CA ASP A 95 20.75 6.84 -5.80
C ASP A 95 21.12 5.34 -5.80
N LYS A 96 20.91 4.64 -4.68
CA LYS A 96 21.06 3.19 -4.52
C LYS A 96 19.75 2.42 -4.67
N SER A 97 18.68 3.07 -5.13
CA SER A 97 17.34 2.50 -5.24
C SER A 97 16.74 2.04 -3.90
N GLU A 98 17.19 2.61 -2.79
CA GLU A 98 16.59 2.40 -1.47
C GLU A 98 15.39 3.33 -1.30
N ARG A 99 14.29 2.82 -0.72
CA ARG A 99 13.08 3.58 -0.44
C ARG A 99 13.03 4.00 1.02
N ILE A 100 12.93 5.30 1.26
CA ILE A 100 12.83 5.89 2.59
C ILE A 100 11.43 6.49 2.77
N PRO A 101 10.58 5.92 3.65
CA PRO A 101 9.23 6.44 3.85
C PRO A 101 9.24 7.76 4.61
N VAL A 102 8.39 8.70 4.19
CA VAL A 102 8.20 10.01 4.82
C VAL A 102 6.91 9.98 5.65
N LYS A 103 7.04 9.79 6.97
CA LYS A 103 5.93 9.39 7.82
C LYS A 103 4.89 10.50 7.99
N ALA A 104 5.31 11.76 8.12
CA ALA A 104 4.36 12.86 8.31
C ALA A 104 3.48 13.16 7.08
N LEU A 105 3.82 12.65 5.89
CA LEU A 105 3.00 12.78 4.68
C LEU A 105 2.21 11.51 4.36
N THR A 106 2.26 10.48 5.22
CA THR A 106 1.52 9.23 5.04
C THR A 106 0.11 9.36 5.61
N ASN A 107 -0.91 8.93 4.85
CA ASN A 107 -2.34 9.03 5.20
C ASN A 107 -2.85 10.46 5.49
N VAL A 108 -2.30 11.46 4.82
CA VAL A 108 -2.69 12.87 4.98
C VAL A 108 -3.77 13.25 3.97
N VAL A 109 -4.76 14.04 4.40
CA VAL A 109 -5.74 14.66 3.50
C VAL A 109 -5.33 16.10 3.25
N LEU A 110 -5.24 16.47 1.98
CA LEU A 110 -4.96 17.82 1.50
C LEU A 110 -6.23 18.40 0.88
N ALA A 111 -6.63 19.59 1.33
CA ALA A 111 -7.72 20.34 0.71
C ALA A 111 -7.22 21.69 0.19
N ASP A 112 -7.77 22.12 -0.95
CA ASP A 112 -7.50 23.44 -1.54
C ASP A 112 -7.80 24.61 -0.57
N ALA A 113 -8.74 24.40 0.36
CA ALA A 113 -9.08 25.37 1.41
C ALA A 113 -7.97 25.55 2.46
N ASP A 114 -6.99 24.64 2.54
CA ASP A 114 -5.93 24.71 3.53
C ASP A 114 -4.85 25.71 3.09
N ALA A 115 -4.71 26.80 3.84
CA ALA A 115 -3.78 27.88 3.50
C ALA A 115 -2.31 27.42 3.53
N ASN A 116 -1.96 26.55 4.49
CA ASN A 116 -0.60 26.11 4.74
C ASN A 116 -0.34 24.71 4.17
N PRO A 117 0.82 24.48 3.54
CA PRO A 117 1.21 23.15 3.11
C PRO A 117 1.47 22.24 4.33
N VAL A 118 1.19 20.94 4.19
CA VAL A 118 1.60 19.96 5.20
C VAL A 118 3.09 19.70 5.01
N VAL A 119 3.87 19.83 6.08
CA VAL A 119 5.34 19.76 6.06
C VAL A 119 5.80 18.46 6.71
N SER A 120 6.78 17.79 6.10
CA SER A 120 7.40 16.60 6.65
C SER A 120 8.27 16.93 7.87
N GLU A 121 8.60 15.90 8.65
CA GLU A 121 9.75 15.94 9.54
C GLU A 121 11.04 16.33 8.80
N ASN A 122 12.03 16.84 9.52
CA ASN A 122 13.36 17.05 8.97
C ASN A 122 13.91 15.70 8.50
N ILE A 123 14.16 15.59 7.20
CA ILE A 123 14.75 14.42 6.57
C ILE A 123 16.24 14.48 6.92
N SER A 124 16.64 13.75 7.97
CA SER A 124 18.03 13.73 8.45
C SER A 124 18.94 12.82 7.62
N VAL A 125 18.46 12.31 6.49
CA VAL A 125 19.17 11.33 5.67
C VAL A 125 20.16 12.07 4.77
N GLN A 126 21.46 11.78 4.93
CA GLN A 126 22.51 12.34 4.06
C GLN A 126 22.55 11.73 2.64
N SER A 127 21.64 10.79 2.34
CA SER A 127 21.56 10.12 1.05
C SER A 127 21.11 11.08 -0.05
N ASN A 128 21.68 10.92 -1.25
CA ASN A 128 21.19 11.64 -2.41
C ASN A 128 19.87 11.01 -2.86
N ILE A 129 18.85 11.85 -3.01
CA ILE A 129 17.53 11.45 -3.50
C ILE A 129 17.49 11.68 -5.00
N VAL A 130 17.06 10.65 -5.74
CA VAL A 130 16.89 10.70 -7.20
C VAL A 130 15.44 10.90 -7.59
N ALA A 131 14.49 10.44 -6.78
CA ALA A 131 13.07 10.58 -7.05
C ALA A 131 12.22 10.63 -5.77
N ILE A 132 11.01 11.14 -5.89
CA ILE A 132 9.98 11.14 -4.85
C ILE A 132 8.77 10.38 -5.39
N GLU A 133 8.46 9.24 -4.78
CA GLU A 133 7.28 8.43 -5.07
C GLU A 133 6.12 8.87 -4.15
N ILE A 134 4.99 9.29 -4.72
CA ILE A 134 3.79 9.76 -3.99
C ILE A 134 2.59 8.91 -4.40
N GLN A 135 1.96 8.23 -3.46
CA GLN A 135 0.71 7.50 -3.69
C GLN A 135 -0.46 8.38 -3.23
N ALA A 136 -1.33 8.78 -4.15
CA ALA A 136 -2.44 9.68 -3.85
C ALA A 136 -3.74 9.31 -4.57
N GLU A 137 -4.87 9.57 -3.92
CA GLU A 137 -6.23 9.46 -4.48
C GLU A 137 -7.01 10.77 -4.33
N ALA A 138 -7.81 11.13 -5.33
CA ALA A 138 -8.70 12.29 -5.25
C ALA A 138 -9.96 11.94 -4.44
N MET A 139 -10.27 12.77 -3.44
CA MET A 139 -11.41 12.64 -2.52
C MET A 139 -12.61 13.47 -3.00
N GLY A 140 -13.05 13.26 -4.23
CA GLY A 140 -14.07 14.10 -4.85
C GLY A 140 -13.79 14.22 -6.33
N GLY A 141 -13.73 15.46 -6.85
CA GLY A 141 -13.42 15.89 -8.24
C GLY A 141 -12.14 15.32 -8.88
N SER A 142 -11.58 16.05 -9.84
CA SER A 142 -10.14 15.99 -10.12
C SER A 142 -9.40 16.74 -9.02
N ALA A 143 -8.19 16.31 -8.68
CA ALA A 143 -7.34 17.05 -7.74
C ALA A 143 -5.94 17.30 -8.30
N ASN A 144 -5.32 18.38 -7.89
CA ASN A 144 -3.93 18.72 -8.24
C ASN A 144 -3.13 18.88 -6.96
N ILE A 145 -1.92 18.31 -6.93
CA ILE A 145 -1.02 18.38 -5.78
C ILE A 145 0.28 19.04 -6.22
N ASP A 146 0.72 20.03 -5.45
CA ASP A 146 2.06 20.59 -5.52
C ASP A 146 2.91 19.92 -4.41
N ILE A 147 4.04 19.34 -4.79
CA ILE A 147 5.05 18.78 -3.88
C ILE A 147 6.24 19.71 -3.90
N ILE A 148 6.60 20.23 -2.75
CA ILE A 148 7.68 21.19 -2.58
C ILE A 148 8.83 20.46 -1.89
N ALA A 149 9.92 20.21 -2.61
CA ALA A 149 11.13 19.64 -2.06
C ALA A 149 12.07 20.75 -1.60
N VAL A 150 12.62 20.61 -0.40
CA VAL A 150 13.52 21.57 0.21
C VAL A 150 14.90 20.95 0.33
N SER A 151 15.95 21.66 -0.09
CA SER A 151 17.34 21.25 0.06
C SER A 151 18.20 22.38 0.61
N SER A 152 19.28 22.01 1.29
CA SER A 152 20.31 22.96 1.76
C SER A 152 21.42 23.20 0.74
N LYS A 153 21.43 22.48 -0.39
CA LYS A 153 22.52 22.57 -1.38
C LYS A 153 22.16 23.37 -2.64
N GLU A 154 21.05 23.04 -3.29
CA GLU A 154 20.61 23.65 -4.55
C GLU A 154 19.10 23.48 -4.75
N ILE A 155 18.51 24.22 -5.69
CA ILE A 155 17.08 24.15 -6.01
C ILE A 155 16.74 22.77 -6.61
N PRO A 156 15.88 21.96 -5.97
CA PRO A 156 15.45 20.68 -6.54
C PRO A 156 14.58 20.89 -7.77
N GLN A 157 15.04 20.49 -8.95
CA GLN A 157 14.20 20.53 -10.15
C GLN A 157 13.45 19.21 -10.27
N LEU A 158 12.13 19.28 -10.04
CA LEU A 158 11.24 18.13 -10.04
C LEU A 158 10.47 18.05 -11.36
N ALA A 159 10.54 16.92 -12.03
CA ALA A 159 9.74 16.61 -13.20
C ALA A 159 8.85 15.40 -12.93
N LEU A 160 7.58 15.47 -13.33
CA LEU A 160 6.71 14.30 -13.28
C LEU A 160 7.19 13.31 -14.33
N HIS A 161 7.56 12.10 -13.90
CA HIS A 161 8.02 11.05 -14.80
C HIS A 161 6.85 10.59 -15.68
N GLU A 162 6.91 10.92 -16.98
CA GLU A 162 5.78 10.72 -17.91
C GLU A 162 5.36 9.25 -18.06
N GLU A 163 6.31 8.32 -17.90
CA GLU A 163 6.06 6.86 -17.96
C GLU A 163 5.43 6.31 -16.67
N PHE A 164 5.45 7.07 -15.56
CA PHE A 164 4.87 6.65 -14.29
C PHE A 164 3.41 7.04 -14.11
N SER A 165 2.77 7.65 -15.13
CA SER A 165 1.31 7.78 -15.15
C SER A 165 0.69 6.44 -15.58
N CYS A 166 0.53 5.55 -14.59
CA CYS A 166 0.24 4.12 -14.72
C CYS A 166 -1.11 3.73 -15.40
N SER A 167 -1.66 4.47 -16.38
CA SER A 167 -2.95 4.05 -16.98
C SER A 167 -3.36 4.54 -18.37
N LYS A 168 -2.94 5.71 -18.87
CA LYS A 168 -3.69 6.31 -20.01
C LYS A 168 -3.19 5.95 -21.41
N LYS A 169 -1.87 5.77 -21.61
CA LYS A 169 -1.32 5.58 -22.97
C LYS A 169 -1.49 4.14 -23.50
N PHE A 170 -1.32 3.13 -22.66
CA PHE A 170 -1.38 1.72 -23.09
C PHE A 170 -2.82 1.19 -23.28
N ASP A 171 -3.75 1.57 -22.40
CA ASP A 171 -5.17 1.20 -22.52
C ASP A 171 -5.79 1.69 -23.85
N ALA A 172 -5.38 2.87 -24.34
CA ALA A 172 -5.83 3.42 -25.62
C ALA A 172 -5.32 2.60 -26.83
N LEU A 173 -4.05 2.19 -26.80
CA LEU A 173 -3.45 1.36 -27.85
C LEU A 173 -4.13 -0.01 -27.92
N LEU A 174 -4.35 -0.66 -26.78
CA LEU A 174 -5.07 -1.93 -26.71
C LEU A 174 -6.50 -1.81 -27.25
N LYS A 175 -7.19 -0.70 -26.94
CA LYS A 175 -8.53 -0.45 -27.45
C LYS A 175 -8.57 -0.33 -28.97
N GLU A 176 -7.64 0.41 -29.57
CA GLU A 176 -7.56 0.54 -31.04
C GLU A 176 -7.37 -0.83 -31.72
N LYS A 177 -6.49 -1.66 -31.18
CA LYS A 177 -6.26 -3.03 -31.67
C LYS A 177 -7.50 -3.92 -31.49
N LEU A 178 -8.21 -3.77 -30.37
CA LEU A 178 -9.42 -4.54 -30.08
C LEU A 178 -10.55 -4.27 -31.08
N ASP A 179 -10.75 -3.01 -31.48
CA ASP A 179 -11.82 -2.64 -32.43
C ASP A 179 -11.65 -3.37 -33.79
N VAL A 180 -10.40 -3.52 -34.24
CA VAL A 180 -10.07 -4.28 -35.46
C VAL A 180 -10.37 -5.77 -35.28
N VAL A 181 -9.97 -6.36 -34.15
CA VAL A 181 -10.25 -7.77 -33.81
C VAL A 181 -11.76 -8.04 -33.81
N GLN A 182 -12.56 -7.17 -33.17
CA GLN A 182 -14.02 -7.32 -33.10
C GLN A 182 -14.67 -7.26 -34.48
N THR A 183 -14.19 -6.36 -35.34
CA THR A 183 -14.69 -6.22 -36.72
C THR A 183 -14.52 -7.52 -37.50
N TRP A 184 -13.36 -8.15 -37.41
CA TRP A 184 -13.09 -9.41 -38.11
C TRP A 184 -13.79 -10.62 -37.47
N ALA A 185 -13.93 -10.64 -36.14
CA ALA A 185 -14.72 -11.66 -35.46
C ALA A 185 -16.19 -11.65 -35.93
N ALA A 186 -16.80 -10.46 -36.01
CA ALA A 186 -18.17 -10.31 -36.47
C ALA A 186 -18.34 -10.79 -37.92
N ARG A 187 -17.39 -10.46 -38.80
CA ARG A 187 -17.39 -10.93 -40.21
C ARG A 187 -17.27 -12.45 -40.31
N ALA A 188 -16.44 -13.06 -39.46
CA ALA A 188 -16.28 -14.50 -39.43
C ALA A 188 -17.58 -15.20 -38.97
N GLU A 189 -18.17 -14.74 -37.86
CA GLU A 189 -19.37 -15.37 -37.28
C GLU A 189 -20.65 -15.11 -38.08
N GLN A 190 -20.74 -14.01 -38.84
CA GLN A 190 -21.88 -13.73 -39.73
C GLN A 190 -21.79 -14.46 -41.08
N SER A 191 -20.61 -14.96 -41.45
CA SER A 191 -20.41 -15.68 -42.70
C SER A 191 -21.00 -17.09 -42.64
N ALA A 192 -21.46 -17.61 -43.78
CA ALA A 192 -21.96 -18.97 -43.84
C ALA A 192 -20.84 -19.98 -43.48
N PRO A 193 -21.12 -20.98 -42.63
CA PRO A 193 -20.14 -22.00 -42.27
C PRO A 193 -19.55 -22.71 -43.51
N GLY A 194 -18.23 -22.82 -43.56
CA GLY A 194 -17.46 -23.41 -44.67
C GLY A 194 -17.21 -22.48 -45.86
N SER A 195 -17.81 -21.29 -45.90
CA SER A 195 -17.69 -20.36 -47.04
C SER A 195 -16.28 -19.78 -47.20
N TRP A 196 -15.96 -19.28 -48.39
CA TRP A 196 -14.69 -18.60 -48.62
C TRP A 196 -14.58 -17.33 -47.77
N GLN A 197 -15.70 -16.62 -47.59
CA GLN A 197 -15.79 -15.42 -46.76
C GLN A 197 -15.47 -15.72 -45.30
N GLU A 198 -16.02 -16.82 -44.75
CA GLU A 198 -15.70 -17.25 -43.39
C GLU A 198 -14.23 -17.60 -43.24
N LYS A 199 -13.65 -18.36 -44.20
CA LYS A 199 -12.23 -18.74 -44.16
C LYS A 199 -11.30 -17.52 -44.24
N TYR A 200 -11.62 -16.56 -45.10
CA TYR A 200 -10.85 -15.32 -45.23
C TYR A 200 -10.96 -14.46 -43.96
N ALA A 201 -12.18 -14.24 -43.46
CA ALA A 201 -12.41 -13.48 -42.25
C ALA A 201 -11.77 -14.13 -41.02
N SER A 202 -11.82 -15.46 -40.92
CA SER A 202 -11.15 -16.23 -39.87
C SER A 202 -9.64 -16.07 -39.91
N LYS A 203 -9.03 -16.09 -41.10
CA LYS A 203 -7.59 -15.88 -41.27
C LYS A 203 -7.16 -14.48 -40.83
N GLU A 204 -7.88 -13.45 -41.26
CA GLU A 204 -7.60 -12.07 -40.84
C GLU A 204 -7.84 -11.89 -39.33
N PHE A 205 -8.93 -12.44 -38.79
CA PHE A 205 -9.19 -12.45 -37.36
C PHE A 205 -8.02 -13.05 -36.57
N SER A 206 -7.55 -14.25 -36.93
CA SER A 206 -6.42 -14.89 -36.25
C SER A 206 -5.13 -14.06 -36.33
N LYS A 207 -4.90 -13.35 -37.44
CA LYS A 207 -3.77 -12.42 -37.59
C LYS A 207 -3.86 -11.26 -36.60
N TYR A 208 -5.02 -10.60 -36.50
CA TYR A 208 -5.20 -9.49 -35.57
C TYR A 208 -5.22 -9.92 -34.10
N VAL A 209 -5.70 -11.15 -33.80
CA VAL A 209 -5.54 -11.74 -32.47
C VAL A 209 -4.06 -11.91 -32.12
N ALA A 210 -3.24 -12.42 -33.04
CA ALA A 210 -1.80 -12.57 -32.81
C ALA A 210 -1.10 -11.21 -32.60
N ASP A 211 -1.49 -10.18 -33.36
CA ASP A 211 -0.97 -8.82 -33.20
C ASP A 211 -1.40 -8.20 -31.86
N PHE A 212 -2.67 -8.37 -31.46
CA PHE A 212 -3.17 -7.94 -30.15
C PHE A 212 -2.40 -8.61 -29.01
N VAL A 213 -2.24 -9.94 -29.06
CA VAL A 213 -1.50 -10.71 -28.05
C VAL A 213 -0.03 -10.29 -28.01
N THR A 214 0.59 -10.05 -29.17
CA THR A 214 1.96 -9.53 -29.24
C THR A 214 2.06 -8.16 -28.57
N THR A 215 1.14 -7.24 -28.86
CA THR A 215 1.11 -5.90 -28.26
C THR A 215 0.91 -5.96 -26.75
N LEU A 216 -0.04 -6.79 -26.30
CA LEU A 216 -0.34 -7.05 -24.89
C LEU A 216 0.88 -7.61 -24.14
N LYS A 217 1.70 -8.43 -24.80
CA LYS A 217 2.92 -9.04 -24.24
C LYS A 217 4.19 -8.21 -24.41
N ALA A 218 4.22 -7.28 -25.37
CA ALA A 218 5.41 -6.50 -25.71
C ALA A 218 5.88 -5.65 -24.54
N ASP A 219 4.95 -5.26 -23.66
CA ASP A 219 5.23 -4.46 -22.49
C ASP A 219 4.76 -5.15 -21.21
N LYS A 220 5.43 -6.27 -20.87
CA LYS A 220 5.16 -7.02 -19.62
C LYS A 220 5.30 -6.15 -18.35
N SER A 221 5.88 -4.95 -18.48
CA SER A 221 6.15 -3.97 -17.43
C SER A 221 5.25 -2.72 -17.49
N ALA A 222 4.81 -2.24 -18.67
CA ALA A 222 3.95 -1.06 -18.76
C ALA A 222 2.46 -1.44 -18.69
N VAL A 223 2.01 -1.46 -17.45
CA VAL A 223 0.68 -1.08 -16.95
C VAL A 223 -0.42 -0.85 -18.00
N ALA A 224 -1.01 -1.93 -18.51
CA ALA A 224 -2.45 -1.91 -18.68
C ALA A 224 -3.07 -1.80 -17.28
N SER A 225 -4.04 -0.90 -17.09
CA SER A 225 -4.64 -0.78 -15.76
C SER A 225 -5.24 -2.12 -15.34
N THR A 226 -5.05 -2.52 -14.08
CA THR A 226 -5.67 -3.73 -13.51
C THR A 226 -7.18 -3.79 -13.81
N ASP A 227 -7.83 -2.62 -13.88
CA ASP A 227 -9.26 -2.53 -14.16
C ASP A 227 -9.56 -2.78 -15.65
N TYR A 228 -8.74 -2.24 -16.56
CA TYR A 228 -8.93 -2.46 -17.98
C TYR A 228 -8.59 -3.89 -18.39
N THR A 229 -7.54 -4.49 -17.84
CA THR A 229 -7.24 -5.92 -18.04
C THR A 229 -8.35 -6.82 -17.50
N LEU A 230 -8.91 -6.54 -16.31
CA LEU A 230 -10.11 -7.23 -15.81
C LEU A 230 -11.32 -7.05 -16.75
N THR A 231 -11.50 -5.87 -17.31
CA THR A 231 -12.56 -5.60 -18.30
C THR A 231 -12.37 -6.44 -19.55
N LEU A 232 -11.15 -6.49 -20.09
CA LEU A 232 -10.79 -7.31 -21.24
C LEU A 232 -10.97 -8.81 -20.96
N LEU A 233 -10.57 -9.28 -19.77
CA LEU A 233 -10.75 -10.68 -19.36
C LEU A 233 -12.22 -11.10 -19.38
N ASN A 234 -13.08 -10.29 -18.77
CA ASN A 234 -14.51 -10.53 -18.76
C ASN A 234 -15.08 -10.51 -20.18
N PHE A 235 -14.71 -9.49 -20.97
CA PHE A 235 -15.13 -9.35 -22.36
C PHE A 235 -14.75 -10.58 -23.19
N PHE A 236 -13.48 -11.02 -23.16
CA PHE A 236 -13.03 -12.16 -23.94
C PHE A 236 -13.68 -13.47 -23.49
N THR A 237 -13.87 -13.65 -22.18
CA THR A 237 -14.52 -14.85 -21.65
C THR A 237 -15.99 -14.93 -22.05
N GLU A 238 -16.71 -13.80 -22.03
CA GLU A 238 -18.10 -13.72 -22.48
C GLU A 238 -18.21 -13.94 -24.00
N ARG A 239 -17.30 -13.36 -24.79
CA ARG A 239 -17.28 -13.54 -26.25
C ARG A 239 -16.93 -14.96 -26.66
N GLN A 240 -16.01 -15.63 -25.95
CA GLN A 240 -15.72 -17.05 -26.15
C GLN A 240 -16.98 -17.89 -25.95
N ASN A 241 -17.75 -17.60 -24.89
CA ASN A 241 -18.97 -18.33 -24.58
C ASN A 241 -20.08 -18.10 -25.62
N ALA A 242 -20.14 -16.91 -26.21
CA ALA A 242 -21.11 -16.56 -27.26
C ALA A 242 -20.71 -17.06 -28.66
N SER A 243 -19.44 -17.39 -28.89
CA SER A 243 -18.94 -17.85 -30.20
C SER A 243 -19.40 -19.27 -30.51
N ARG A 244 -19.49 -19.62 -31.79
CA ARG A 244 -19.70 -21.03 -32.19
C ARG A 244 -18.52 -21.89 -31.71
N ALA A 245 -18.82 -23.06 -31.15
CA ALA A 245 -17.80 -23.99 -30.67
C ALA A 245 -16.77 -24.30 -31.77
N ASP A 246 -15.49 -24.30 -31.41
CA ASP A 246 -14.35 -24.59 -32.29
C ASP A 246 -14.21 -23.64 -33.50
N SER A 247 -14.93 -22.51 -33.51
CA SER A 247 -14.72 -21.46 -34.52
C SER A 247 -13.40 -20.74 -34.28
N ALA A 248 -12.93 -20.02 -35.31
CA ALA A 248 -11.78 -19.15 -35.16
C ALA A 248 -12.01 -18.15 -34.00
N ALA A 249 -13.23 -17.62 -33.85
CA ALA A 249 -13.58 -16.70 -32.76
C ALA A 249 -13.50 -17.36 -31.38
N ASP A 250 -14.01 -18.59 -31.21
CA ASP A 250 -13.89 -19.33 -29.94
C ASP A 250 -12.41 -19.52 -29.55
N ILE A 251 -11.58 -19.96 -30.49
CA ILE A 251 -10.13 -20.14 -30.27
C ILE A 251 -9.46 -18.80 -29.96
N GLY A 252 -9.74 -17.75 -30.74
CA GLY A 252 -9.12 -16.44 -30.57
C GLY A 252 -9.50 -15.77 -29.26
N TYR A 253 -10.77 -15.79 -28.88
CA TYR A 253 -11.23 -15.24 -27.60
C TYR A 253 -10.69 -16.03 -26.41
N LYS A 254 -10.60 -17.37 -26.52
CA LYS A 254 -9.91 -18.20 -25.52
C LYS A 254 -8.44 -17.78 -25.35
N THR A 255 -7.72 -17.60 -26.46
CA THR A 255 -6.32 -17.16 -26.44
C THR A 255 -6.19 -15.78 -25.82
N MET A 256 -6.99 -14.80 -26.26
CA MET A 256 -6.92 -13.45 -25.70
C MET A 256 -7.28 -13.42 -24.21
N ALA A 257 -8.29 -14.18 -23.76
CA ALA A 257 -8.61 -14.31 -22.34
C ALA A 257 -7.44 -14.90 -21.55
N THR A 258 -6.84 -16.00 -22.04
CA THR A 258 -5.71 -16.66 -21.39
C THR A 258 -4.50 -15.73 -21.29
N GLU A 259 -4.14 -15.07 -22.39
CA GLU A 259 -2.95 -14.23 -22.46
C GLU A 259 -3.12 -12.91 -21.68
N THR A 260 -4.32 -12.33 -21.70
CA THR A 260 -4.65 -11.20 -20.82
C THR A 260 -4.53 -11.61 -19.35
N PHE A 261 -4.86 -12.86 -19.03
CA PHE A 261 -4.78 -13.34 -17.66
C PHE A 261 -3.33 -13.53 -17.24
N GLU A 262 -2.48 -14.09 -18.10
CA GLU A 262 -1.04 -14.19 -17.81
C GLU A 262 -0.38 -12.82 -17.61
N VAL A 263 -0.71 -11.82 -18.44
CA VAL A 263 -0.20 -10.46 -18.28
C VAL A 263 -0.71 -9.82 -16.99
N PHE A 264 -1.98 -10.03 -16.67
CA PHE A 264 -2.58 -9.61 -15.41
C PHE A 264 -1.85 -10.23 -14.20
N LEU A 265 -1.57 -11.53 -14.21
CA LEU A 265 -0.80 -12.19 -13.14
C LEU A 265 0.64 -11.68 -13.06
N ALA A 266 1.30 -11.50 -14.21
CA ALA A 266 2.66 -10.96 -14.26
C ALA A 266 2.72 -9.54 -13.67
N SER A 267 1.70 -8.71 -13.92
CA SER A 267 1.61 -7.36 -13.36
C SER A 267 1.57 -7.36 -11.83
N PHE A 268 0.99 -8.38 -11.20
CA PHE A 268 1.01 -8.54 -9.74
C PHE A 268 2.35 -9.01 -9.21
N GLN A 269 2.97 -9.97 -9.90
CA GLN A 269 4.23 -10.57 -9.46
C GLN A 269 5.41 -9.62 -9.60
N ALA A 270 5.38 -8.73 -10.57
CA ALA A 270 6.45 -7.77 -10.84
C ALA A 270 6.59 -6.68 -9.77
N GLU A 271 5.84 -6.73 -8.66
CA GLU A 271 5.83 -5.71 -7.60
C GLU A 271 5.80 -4.30 -8.20
N GLN A 272 4.90 -4.09 -9.18
CA GLN A 272 4.90 -2.84 -9.92
C GLN A 272 4.78 -1.69 -8.93
N THR A 273 5.82 -0.85 -8.94
CA THR A 273 5.94 0.39 -8.17
C THR A 273 4.61 1.13 -8.12
N CYS A 274 3.91 1.18 -9.26
CA CYS A 274 2.59 1.77 -9.46
C CYS A 274 1.47 1.38 -8.46
N ARG A 275 1.42 0.17 -7.90
CA ARG A 275 0.32 -0.28 -7.01
C ARG A 275 0.77 -1.39 -6.05
N VAL A 276 0.61 -1.15 -4.75
CA VAL A 276 0.63 -2.25 -3.77
C VAL A 276 -0.68 -3.03 -3.90
N VAL A 277 -0.63 -4.21 -4.52
CA VAL A 277 -1.78 -5.12 -4.57
C VAL A 277 -1.75 -6.00 -3.33
N THR A 278 -2.82 -5.93 -2.54
CA THR A 278 -2.92 -6.70 -1.30
C THR A 278 -3.54 -8.08 -1.54
N SER A 279 -3.32 -9.00 -0.60
CA SER A 279 -3.98 -10.30 -0.55
C SER A 279 -5.50 -10.15 -0.55
N ASP A 280 -6.02 -9.13 0.14
CA ASP A 280 -7.47 -8.82 0.17
C ASP A 280 -8.00 -8.38 -1.20
N ALA A 281 -7.22 -7.61 -1.96
CA ALA A 281 -7.58 -7.22 -3.32
C ALA A 281 -7.63 -8.45 -4.24
N LEU A 282 -6.67 -9.36 -4.13
CA LEU A 282 -6.64 -10.63 -4.87
C LEU A 282 -7.82 -11.54 -4.49
N ILE A 283 -8.16 -11.63 -3.19
CA ILE A 283 -9.35 -12.36 -2.72
C ILE A 283 -10.62 -11.77 -3.36
N THR A 284 -10.74 -10.43 -3.36
CA THR A 284 -11.89 -9.73 -3.94
C THR A 284 -12.05 -10.02 -5.44
N ILE A 285 -10.94 -10.01 -6.19
CA ILE A 285 -10.94 -10.35 -7.62
C ILE A 285 -11.34 -11.81 -7.83
N ALA A 286 -10.77 -12.74 -7.06
CA ALA A 286 -11.11 -14.15 -7.17
C ALA A 286 -12.58 -14.43 -6.81
N LEU A 287 -13.15 -13.69 -5.86
CA LEU A 287 -14.58 -13.75 -5.53
C LEU A 287 -15.47 -13.22 -6.67
N ASP A 288 -15.07 -12.16 -7.37
CA ASP A 288 -15.81 -11.69 -8.55
C ASP A 288 -15.80 -12.75 -9.65
N PHE A 289 -14.65 -13.38 -9.91
CA PHE A 289 -14.55 -14.50 -10.83
C PHE A 289 -15.38 -15.70 -10.39
N GLN A 290 -15.42 -16.02 -9.10
CA GLN A 290 -16.27 -17.09 -8.58
C GLN A 290 -17.75 -16.78 -8.81
N LYS A 291 -18.19 -15.55 -8.55
CA LYS A 291 -19.57 -15.12 -8.82
C LYS A 291 -19.92 -15.27 -10.31
N ARG A 292 -19.00 -14.90 -11.21
CA ARG A 292 -19.17 -15.07 -12.66
C ARG A 292 -19.16 -16.54 -13.07
N GLN A 293 -18.31 -17.36 -12.46
CA GLN A 293 -18.28 -18.80 -12.66
C GLN A 293 -19.63 -19.44 -12.30
N GLU A 294 -20.19 -19.08 -11.15
CA GLU A 294 -21.47 -19.58 -10.62
C GLU A 294 -22.67 -19.10 -11.45
N ALA A 295 -22.61 -17.89 -12.02
CA ALA A 295 -23.64 -17.36 -12.90
C ALA A 295 -23.70 -18.06 -14.27
N ASN A 296 -22.65 -18.80 -14.64
CA ASN A 296 -22.55 -19.51 -15.91
C ASN A 296 -23.05 -20.97 -15.78
N LYS A 297 -23.63 -21.50 -16.88
CA LYS A 297 -24.07 -22.91 -16.94
C LYS A 297 -22.91 -23.88 -16.64
N PRO A 298 -23.15 -25.05 -16.01
CA PRO A 298 -22.11 -26.01 -15.63
C PRO A 298 -21.17 -26.43 -16.78
N ASP A 299 -21.73 -26.50 -17.97
CA ASP A 299 -21.10 -26.99 -19.21
C ASP A 299 -20.61 -25.83 -20.11
N SER A 300 -20.71 -24.59 -19.64
CA SER A 300 -20.21 -23.42 -20.37
C SER A 300 -18.68 -23.37 -20.45
N ARG A 301 -18.16 -22.86 -21.56
CA ARG A 301 -16.71 -22.70 -21.77
C ARG A 301 -16.14 -21.61 -20.85
N ALA A 302 -16.92 -20.55 -20.59
CA ALA A 302 -16.56 -19.48 -19.65
C ALA A 302 -16.31 -20.01 -18.23
N ARG A 303 -17.10 -20.97 -17.75
CA ARG A 303 -16.96 -21.52 -16.40
C ARG A 303 -15.57 -22.13 -16.16
N LYS A 304 -15.05 -22.89 -17.13
CA LYS A 304 -13.69 -23.47 -17.06
C LYS A 304 -12.61 -22.40 -17.05
N MET A 305 -12.81 -21.31 -17.77
CA MET A 305 -11.87 -20.19 -17.78
C MET A 305 -11.82 -19.51 -16.41
N TYR A 306 -12.98 -19.16 -15.83
CA TYR A 306 -13.01 -18.57 -14.49
C TYR A 306 -12.46 -19.51 -13.42
N GLU A 307 -12.73 -20.82 -13.51
CA GLU A 307 -12.15 -21.84 -12.61
C GLU A 307 -10.61 -21.82 -12.62
N MET A 308 -10.02 -21.77 -13.83
CA MET A 308 -8.58 -21.65 -14.01
C MET A 308 -8.06 -20.34 -13.40
N MET A 309 -8.76 -19.22 -13.62
CA MET A 309 -8.37 -17.92 -13.07
C MET A 309 -8.40 -17.90 -11.53
N ILE A 310 -9.48 -18.39 -10.93
CA ILE A 310 -9.65 -18.50 -9.46
C ILE A 310 -8.53 -19.36 -8.89
N THR A 311 -8.24 -20.51 -9.52
CA THR A 311 -7.19 -21.42 -9.05
C THR A 311 -5.82 -20.77 -9.08
N LYS A 312 -5.47 -20.04 -10.15
CA LYS A 312 -4.16 -19.37 -10.23
C LYS A 312 -4.04 -18.21 -9.23
N ILE A 313 -5.08 -17.38 -9.08
CA ILE A 313 -5.07 -16.29 -8.09
C ILE A 313 -5.00 -16.86 -6.66
N GLY A 314 -5.77 -17.93 -6.38
CA GLY A 314 -5.76 -18.65 -5.10
C GLY A 314 -4.36 -19.05 -4.65
N LYS A 315 -3.50 -19.49 -5.58
CA LYS A 315 -2.11 -19.87 -5.30
C LYS A 315 -1.17 -18.67 -5.05
N LEU A 316 -1.55 -17.46 -5.46
CA LEU A 316 -0.75 -16.25 -5.26
C LEU A 316 -1.08 -15.53 -3.97
N ILE A 317 -2.33 -15.61 -3.50
CA ILE A 317 -2.81 -14.91 -2.29
C ILE A 317 -1.92 -15.20 -1.07
N PRO A 318 -1.59 -16.47 -0.71
CA PRO A 318 -0.78 -16.74 0.48
C PRO A 318 0.64 -16.20 0.40
N ASN A 319 1.24 -16.23 -0.80
CA ASN A 319 2.58 -15.67 -1.03
C ASN A 319 2.58 -14.15 -0.90
N GLN A 320 1.57 -13.47 -1.45
CA GLN A 320 1.42 -12.03 -1.31
C GLN A 320 1.18 -11.63 0.16
N TYR A 321 0.31 -12.37 0.85
CA TYR A 321 0.07 -12.18 2.27
C TYR A 321 1.34 -12.34 3.12
N ARG A 322 2.19 -13.33 2.80
CA ARG A 322 3.50 -13.51 3.47
C ARG A 322 4.39 -12.28 3.30
N LYS A 323 4.45 -11.69 2.11
CA LYS A 323 5.20 -10.44 1.86
C LYS A 323 4.65 -9.28 2.70
N GLU A 324 3.33 -9.11 2.74
CA GLU A 324 2.69 -8.07 3.55
C GLU A 324 3.02 -8.22 5.04
N LEU A 325 2.92 -9.44 5.56
CA LEU A 325 3.28 -9.72 6.95
C LEU A 325 4.73 -9.35 7.27
N ALA A 326 5.67 -9.66 6.36
CA ALA A 326 7.08 -9.31 6.53
C ALA A 326 7.30 -7.79 6.63
N THR A 327 6.54 -6.99 5.88
CA THR A 327 6.66 -5.52 5.91
C THR A 327 6.07 -4.88 7.18
N LYS A 328 5.11 -5.53 7.85
CA LYS A 328 4.40 -4.95 9.00
C LYS A 328 5.19 -5.01 10.31
N ASN A 329 6.26 -5.82 10.39
CA ASN A 329 7.05 -6.05 11.60
C ASN A 329 6.19 -6.23 12.87
N LEU A 330 5.24 -7.16 12.81
CA LEU A 330 4.26 -7.40 13.86
C LEU A 330 4.90 -7.95 15.14
N SER A 331 4.35 -7.56 16.30
CA SER A 331 4.65 -8.25 17.56
C SER A 331 4.04 -9.66 17.59
N PHE A 332 4.48 -10.49 18.53
CA PHE A 332 3.96 -11.83 18.74
C PHE A 332 2.43 -11.86 18.84
N ARG A 333 1.86 -11.05 19.74
CA ARG A 333 0.40 -10.99 19.95
C ARG A 333 -0.35 -10.51 18.69
N GLN A 334 0.22 -9.59 17.93
CA GLN A 334 -0.38 -9.10 16.69
C GLN A 334 -0.39 -10.17 15.60
N ALA A 335 0.74 -10.85 15.39
CA ALA A 335 0.84 -11.93 14.41
C ALA A 335 -0.04 -13.14 14.79
N ASP A 336 -0.13 -13.46 16.08
CA ASP A 336 -1.01 -14.49 16.61
C ASP A 336 -2.49 -14.18 16.35
N ASN A 337 -2.92 -12.94 16.59
CA ASN A 337 -4.28 -12.50 16.27
C ASN A 337 -4.59 -12.54 14.77
N GLU A 338 -3.63 -12.23 13.91
CA GLU A 338 -3.77 -12.42 12.45
C GLU A 338 -3.89 -13.91 12.08
N GLY A 339 -3.13 -14.79 12.74
CA GLY A 339 -3.27 -16.24 12.60
C GLY A 339 -4.68 -16.72 12.96
N TYR A 340 -5.18 -16.30 14.13
CA TYR A 340 -6.53 -16.64 14.59
C TYR A 340 -7.63 -16.13 13.64
N LYS A 341 -7.52 -14.88 13.17
CA LYS A 341 -8.46 -14.30 12.22
C LYS A 341 -8.58 -15.17 10.96
N ASN A 342 -7.46 -15.55 10.37
CA ASN A 342 -7.45 -16.39 9.17
C ASN A 342 -7.88 -17.83 9.46
N TYR A 343 -7.54 -18.38 10.63
CA TYR A 343 -7.99 -19.71 11.04
C TYR A 343 -9.52 -19.79 11.19
N LYS A 344 -10.14 -18.76 11.76
CA LYS A 344 -11.61 -18.66 11.83
C LYS A 344 -12.25 -18.60 10.44
N LEU A 345 -11.65 -17.84 9.51
CA LEU A 345 -12.11 -17.78 8.12
C LEU A 345 -11.95 -19.13 7.41
N PHE A 346 -10.86 -19.86 7.66
CA PHE A 346 -10.66 -21.23 7.20
C PHE A 346 -11.77 -22.17 7.70
N ASN A 347 -12.07 -22.16 9.00
CA ASN A 347 -13.10 -23.03 9.59
C ASN A 347 -14.51 -22.75 9.07
N THR A 348 -14.81 -21.48 8.77
CA THR A 348 -16.12 -21.05 8.26
C THR A 348 -16.24 -21.14 6.73
N SER A 349 -15.13 -21.41 6.01
CA SER A 349 -15.14 -21.55 4.57
C SER A 349 -15.70 -22.90 4.10
N LYS A 350 -16.50 -22.86 3.03
CA LYS A 350 -17.07 -24.05 2.39
C LYS A 350 -15.96 -24.99 1.89
N PRO A 351 -16.12 -26.33 1.98
CA PRO A 351 -15.10 -27.28 1.56
C PRO A 351 -14.61 -27.10 0.12
N GLU A 352 -15.53 -26.80 -0.79
CA GLU A 352 -15.25 -26.65 -2.23
C GLU A 352 -14.72 -25.25 -2.60
N SER A 353 -14.72 -24.29 -1.66
CA SER A 353 -14.30 -22.92 -1.95
C SER A 353 -12.78 -22.80 -1.98
N PHE A 354 -12.25 -22.08 -2.97
CA PHE A 354 -10.83 -21.73 -3.02
C PHE A 354 -10.35 -21.00 -1.75
N LEU A 355 -11.26 -20.32 -1.05
CA LEU A 355 -10.97 -19.62 0.21
C LEU A 355 -10.48 -20.57 1.30
N LYS A 356 -10.96 -21.82 1.34
CA LYS A 356 -10.60 -22.75 2.40
C LYS A 356 -9.09 -23.07 2.42
N PRO A 357 -8.48 -23.61 1.35
CA PRO A 357 -7.03 -23.81 1.32
C PRO A 357 -6.25 -22.50 1.40
N THR A 358 -6.79 -21.39 0.87
CA THR A 358 -6.15 -20.07 0.93
C THR A 358 -6.01 -19.57 2.37
N TYR A 359 -7.09 -19.56 3.15
CA TYR A 359 -7.07 -19.12 4.55
C TYR A 359 -6.30 -20.08 5.45
N GLN A 360 -6.29 -21.38 5.12
CA GLN A 360 -5.43 -22.34 5.81
C GLN A 360 -3.96 -21.93 5.69
N GLU A 361 -3.48 -21.66 4.47
CA GLU A 361 -2.08 -21.25 4.26
C GLU A 361 -1.78 -19.87 4.85
N MET A 362 -2.71 -18.90 4.72
CA MET A 362 -2.56 -17.58 5.36
C MET A 362 -2.47 -17.69 6.89
N SER A 363 -3.31 -18.52 7.52
CA SER A 363 -3.24 -18.75 8.98
C SER A 363 -1.90 -19.35 9.39
N SER A 364 -1.41 -20.35 8.64
CA SER A 364 -0.11 -20.97 8.89
C SER A 364 1.05 -19.97 8.76
N ASN A 365 1.03 -19.12 7.73
CA ASN A 365 2.04 -18.07 7.54
C ASN A 365 2.04 -17.05 8.70
N ALA A 366 0.88 -16.64 9.18
CA ALA A 366 0.78 -15.71 10.31
C ALA A 366 1.25 -16.33 11.63
N TYR A 367 0.87 -17.59 11.90
CA TYR A 367 1.35 -18.30 13.08
C TYR A 367 2.85 -18.57 13.07
N ALA A 368 3.44 -18.85 11.90
CA ALA A 368 4.89 -18.97 11.75
C ALA A 368 5.61 -17.65 12.03
N LEU A 369 5.06 -16.51 11.59
CA LEU A 369 5.60 -15.20 11.94
C LEU A 369 5.47 -14.91 13.44
N ALA A 370 4.35 -15.28 14.06
CA ALA A 370 4.15 -15.14 15.50
C ALA A 370 5.17 -15.97 16.29
N GLU A 371 5.46 -17.20 15.87
CA GLU A 371 6.51 -18.04 16.46
C GLU A 371 7.88 -17.37 16.40
N GLN A 372 8.24 -16.79 15.25
CA GLN A 372 9.49 -16.05 15.08
C GLN A 372 9.54 -14.76 15.91
N ALA A 373 8.42 -14.05 16.02
CA ALA A 373 8.30 -12.86 16.86
C ALA A 373 8.44 -13.23 18.35
N LEU A 374 7.79 -14.31 18.78
CA LEU A 374 7.90 -14.85 20.13
C LEU A 374 9.36 -15.17 20.48
N ALA A 375 10.06 -15.92 19.62
CA ALA A 375 11.47 -16.29 19.83
C ALA A 375 12.42 -15.07 19.96
N ARG A 376 12.03 -13.91 19.42
CA ARG A 376 12.76 -12.64 19.60
C ARG A 376 12.36 -11.93 20.89
N GLU A 377 11.06 -11.83 21.15
CA GLU A 377 10.51 -11.12 22.32
C GLU A 377 10.86 -11.81 23.63
N VAL A 378 10.84 -13.15 23.69
CA VAL A 378 11.15 -13.91 24.92
C VAL A 378 12.53 -13.60 25.47
N LYS A 379 13.52 -13.28 24.61
CA LYS A 379 14.88 -12.93 25.05
C LYS A 379 14.94 -11.69 25.96
N ALA A 380 13.92 -10.83 25.91
CA ALA A 380 13.81 -9.65 26.76
C ALA A 380 12.93 -9.88 28.00
N LEU A 381 12.31 -11.06 28.13
CA LEU A 381 11.40 -11.38 29.24
C LEU A 381 12.15 -12.02 30.41
N ASP A 382 11.72 -11.67 31.62
CA ASP A 382 12.13 -12.36 32.85
C ASP A 382 11.30 -13.65 33.09
N ASN A 383 11.64 -14.37 34.16
CA ASN A 383 10.98 -15.63 34.53
C ASN A 383 9.48 -15.45 34.83
N GLU A 384 9.09 -14.36 35.50
CA GLU A 384 7.70 -14.12 35.88
C GLU A 384 6.86 -13.80 34.64
N GLN A 385 7.37 -12.92 33.78
CA GLN A 385 6.74 -12.55 32.51
C GLN A 385 6.60 -13.75 31.57
N THR A 386 7.61 -14.60 31.50
CA THR A 386 7.58 -15.84 30.71
C THR A 386 6.49 -16.79 31.22
N TYR A 387 6.39 -16.96 32.55
CA TYR A 387 5.35 -17.79 33.16
C TYR A 387 3.94 -17.25 32.92
N GLN A 388 3.75 -15.93 33.07
CA GLN A 388 2.46 -15.29 32.77
C GLN A 388 2.03 -15.55 31.32
N LEU A 389 2.96 -15.47 30.36
CA LEU A 389 2.68 -15.74 28.95
C LEU A 389 2.31 -17.21 28.70
N ILE A 390 2.97 -18.16 29.37
CA ILE A 390 2.60 -19.58 29.33
C ILE A 390 1.16 -19.78 29.78
N VAL A 391 0.78 -19.22 30.93
CA VAL A 391 -0.59 -19.35 31.48
C VAL A 391 -1.62 -18.70 30.56
N GLU A 392 -1.34 -17.49 30.06
CA GLU A 392 -2.21 -16.77 29.11
C GLU A 392 -2.51 -17.63 27.88
N TYR A 393 -1.46 -18.21 27.27
CA TYR A 393 -1.60 -18.95 26.02
C TYR A 393 -2.15 -20.36 26.21
N GLN A 394 -1.86 -21.04 27.32
CA GLN A 394 -2.55 -22.28 27.68
C GLN A 394 -4.06 -22.02 27.83
N ALA A 395 -4.44 -20.97 28.57
CA ALA A 395 -5.86 -20.64 28.76
C ALA A 395 -6.54 -20.31 27.43
N LYS A 396 -5.89 -19.51 26.58
CA LYS A 396 -6.41 -19.14 25.25
C LYS A 396 -6.59 -20.36 24.33
N TYR A 397 -5.57 -21.23 24.26
CA TYR A 397 -5.56 -22.35 23.32
C TYR A 397 -6.24 -23.61 23.85
N ASN A 398 -6.63 -23.70 25.12
CA ASN A 398 -7.46 -24.80 25.62
C ASN A 398 -8.82 -24.92 24.91
N ASP A 399 -9.26 -23.87 24.20
CA ASP A 399 -10.41 -23.90 23.32
C ASP A 399 -10.06 -24.47 21.94
N ALA A 400 -10.04 -25.79 21.83
CA ALA A 400 -9.73 -26.51 20.59
C ALA A 400 -10.73 -26.26 19.45
N ALA A 401 -11.92 -25.72 19.74
CA ALA A 401 -12.89 -25.37 18.69
C ALA A 401 -12.48 -24.08 17.95
N ASN A 402 -11.81 -23.17 18.65
CA ASN A 402 -11.43 -21.86 18.12
C ASN A 402 -9.94 -21.72 17.82
N TYR A 403 -9.08 -22.56 18.42
CA TYR A 403 -7.63 -22.47 18.25
C TYR A 403 -6.97 -23.79 17.85
N PRO A 404 -5.98 -23.74 16.94
CA PRO A 404 -5.22 -24.91 16.54
C PRO A 404 -4.23 -25.36 17.63
N GLN A 405 -4.39 -26.59 18.12
CA GLN A 405 -3.59 -27.15 19.23
C GLN A 405 -2.10 -27.29 18.88
N ASP A 406 -1.77 -27.54 17.62
CA ASP A 406 -0.39 -27.64 17.15
C ASP A 406 0.37 -26.32 17.25
N VAL A 407 -0.33 -25.18 17.16
CA VAL A 407 0.26 -23.85 17.36
C VAL A 407 0.55 -23.62 18.84
N MET A 408 -0.36 -24.02 19.74
CA MET A 408 -0.13 -23.96 21.19
C MET A 408 1.16 -24.68 21.57
N MET A 409 1.34 -25.92 21.09
CA MET A 409 2.51 -26.73 21.40
C MET A 409 3.81 -26.03 20.96
N ARG A 410 3.83 -25.42 19.77
CA ARG A 410 4.99 -24.68 19.27
C ARG A 410 5.34 -23.47 20.15
N TYR A 411 4.35 -22.69 20.57
CA TYR A 411 4.59 -21.55 21.47
C TYR A 411 5.07 -21.99 22.85
N LEU A 412 4.50 -23.05 23.41
CA LEU A 412 4.91 -23.60 24.68
C LEU A 412 6.35 -24.16 24.63
N THR A 413 6.76 -24.77 23.52
CA THR A 413 8.15 -25.19 23.33
C THR A 413 9.09 -24.00 23.46
N VAL A 414 8.87 -22.92 22.69
CA VAL A 414 9.71 -21.70 22.73
C VAL A 414 9.78 -21.11 24.15
N LEU A 415 8.64 -21.03 24.84
CA LEU A 415 8.59 -20.47 26.20
C LEU A 415 9.25 -21.36 27.24
N SER A 416 9.09 -22.68 27.12
CA SER A 416 9.72 -23.63 28.02
C SER A 416 11.24 -23.62 27.88
N GLU A 417 11.77 -23.60 26.66
CA GLU A 417 13.21 -23.53 26.38
C GLU A 417 13.83 -22.26 26.98
N HIS A 418 13.15 -21.12 26.85
CA HIS A 418 13.61 -19.87 27.47
C HIS A 418 13.58 -19.92 29.00
N SER A 419 12.54 -20.49 29.59
CA SER A 419 12.46 -20.66 31.05
C SER A 419 13.59 -21.56 31.58
N TYR A 420 13.92 -22.65 30.88
CA TYR A 420 15.08 -23.49 31.23
C TYR A 420 16.40 -22.71 31.12
N PHE A 421 16.56 -21.90 30.07
CA PHE A 421 17.74 -21.05 29.91
C PHE A 421 17.89 -20.07 31.08
N LEU A 422 16.85 -19.34 31.46
CA LEU A 422 16.89 -18.39 32.59
C LEU A 422 17.25 -19.08 33.92
N ASN A 423 16.68 -20.26 34.18
CA ASN A 423 16.97 -21.04 35.39
C ASN A 423 18.40 -21.59 35.43
N SER A 424 19.03 -21.79 34.27
CA SER A 424 20.44 -22.22 34.19
C SER A 424 21.44 -21.10 34.49
N GLN A 425 21.05 -19.83 34.28
CA GLN A 425 21.89 -18.64 34.56
C GLN A 425 21.88 -18.23 36.04
N GLN A 426 20.93 -18.74 36.84
CA GLN A 426 20.81 -18.45 38.27
C GLN A 426 21.58 -19.43 39.18
N LYS A 427 22.18 -20.47 38.59
CA LYS A 427 23.10 -21.40 39.27
C LYS A 427 24.53 -21.00 39.00
#